data_AF-A0A291GF10-F1
#
_entry.id   AF-A0A291GF10-F1
#
_cell.length_a   1.000
_cell.length_b   1.000
_cell.length_c   1.000
_cell.angle_alpha   90.00
_cell.angle_beta   90.00
_cell.angle_gamma   90.00
#
_symmetry.space_group_name_H-M   'P 1'
#
loop_
_entity.id
_entity.type
_entity.pdbx_description
1 polymer ?
#
loop_
_entity_poly.entity_id
_entity_poly.type
_entity_poly.pdbx_seq_one_letter_code
_entity_poly.pdbx_strand_id
1 'polypeptide(L)'
;MTLLVVDDDRNILEVMSAILPSLGYEDFLCAESGEEALSLIREGRHQFSTFFLDIQMPGMDGIELCGRIRATLEHRNTPVIMLTAMKDKAHVDAAFLRGATDYLTKPIDTTELGARLRVAQLLFAEQQRSMDATRREQILRLGMNSIADAEMRFDLADPIAIYDVPRVIGSLELENYLHRLSRIKRFMFGAIGFRIDKPESLFTLTTPLEFHGILTDVAEAIFETLRSFDVIISYLGNGEFVALLPRALHFDVEQIELDLAMKLREFGLVEGDTVPMELRVKVGTPTKMSMFKTDPQHMIARALAQVDADRTSGSKFKSTFLVA
;
A
#
# COMPACT_ATOMS: atom_id res chain seq x y z
N MET A 1 -4.33 20.48 -7.75
CA MET A 1 -4.20 19.01 -7.87
C MET A 1 -5.17 18.66 -8.95
N THR A 2 -4.67 18.30 -10.12
CA THR A 2 -5.48 18.29 -11.35
C THR A 2 -5.96 16.86 -11.67
N LEU A 3 -7.21 16.70 -12.07
CA LEU A 3 -7.69 15.43 -12.65
C LEU A 3 -7.44 15.42 -14.16
N LEU A 4 -7.10 14.27 -14.74
CA LEU A 4 -7.04 14.14 -16.21
C LEU A 4 -8.07 13.10 -16.66
N VAL A 5 -8.99 13.51 -17.53
CA VAL A 5 -10.00 12.66 -18.16
C VAL A 5 -9.61 12.41 -19.60
N VAL A 6 -9.56 11.15 -20.02
CA VAL A 6 -9.14 10.74 -21.36
C VAL A 6 -10.20 9.82 -21.95
N ASP A 7 -10.83 10.26 -23.03
CA ASP A 7 -11.88 9.53 -23.74
C ASP A 7 -11.99 10.09 -25.17
N ASP A 8 -12.09 9.23 -26.18
CA ASP A 8 -12.26 9.67 -27.57
C ASP A 8 -13.71 10.12 -27.87
N ASP A 9 -14.67 9.77 -27.00
CA ASP A 9 -16.05 10.25 -27.09
C ASP A 9 -16.24 11.57 -26.33
N ARG A 10 -16.41 12.65 -27.11
CA ARG A 10 -16.68 14.00 -26.59
C ARG A 10 -17.90 14.07 -25.68
N ASN A 11 -18.92 13.23 -25.89
CA ASN A 11 -20.08 13.22 -25.00
C ASN A 11 -19.71 12.74 -23.60
N ILE A 12 -18.78 11.79 -23.47
CA ILE A 12 -18.29 11.35 -22.17
C ILE A 12 -17.47 12.45 -21.51
N LEU A 13 -16.61 13.14 -22.27
CA LEU A 13 -15.87 14.30 -21.76
C LEU A 13 -16.80 15.41 -21.26
N GLU A 14 -17.89 15.71 -21.98
CA GLU A 14 -18.91 16.67 -21.57
C GLU A 14 -19.64 16.23 -20.29
N VAL A 15 -20.03 14.95 -20.21
CA VAL A 15 -20.67 14.37 -19.02
C VAL A 15 -19.73 14.47 -17.80
N MET A 16 -18.47 14.09 -17.95
CA MET A 16 -17.47 14.21 -16.88
C MET A 16 -17.27 15.67 -16.48
N SER A 17 -17.21 16.59 -17.44
CA SER A 17 -17.08 18.03 -17.21
C SER A 17 -18.28 18.63 -16.48
N ALA A 18 -19.47 18.05 -16.62
CA ALA A 18 -20.66 18.46 -15.86
C ALA A 18 -20.69 17.87 -14.45
N ILE A 19 -20.25 16.61 -14.28
CA ILE A 19 -20.32 15.91 -13.00
C ILE A 19 -19.21 16.34 -12.04
N LEU A 20 -17.97 16.47 -12.50
CA LEU A 20 -16.81 16.75 -11.62
C LEU A 20 -16.99 18.04 -10.79
N PRO A 21 -17.43 19.18 -11.37
CA PRO A 21 -17.71 20.39 -10.58
C PRO A 21 -18.81 20.18 -9.55
N SER A 22 -19.87 19.41 -9.87
CA SER A 22 -20.97 19.13 -8.93
C SER A 22 -20.51 18.31 -7.72
N LEU A 23 -19.40 17.59 -7.86
CA LEU A 23 -18.74 16.83 -6.80
C LEU A 23 -17.63 17.63 -6.08
N GLY A 24 -17.41 18.90 -6.44
CA GLY A 24 -16.41 19.78 -5.83
C GLY A 24 -15.02 19.71 -6.46
N TYR A 25 -14.89 19.18 -7.69
CA TYR A 25 -13.63 19.08 -8.41
C TYR A 25 -13.61 20.04 -9.60
N GLU A 26 -12.99 21.21 -9.41
CA GLU A 26 -12.92 22.28 -10.42
C GLU A 26 -11.65 22.24 -11.28
N ASP A 27 -10.58 21.59 -10.80
CA ASP A 27 -9.28 21.50 -11.46
C ASP A 27 -9.15 20.18 -12.21
N PHE A 28 -9.57 20.16 -13.49
CA PHE A 28 -9.45 19.01 -14.37
C PHE A 28 -9.11 19.41 -15.81
N LEU A 29 -8.46 18.50 -16.51
CA LEU A 29 -8.18 18.59 -17.95
C LEU A 29 -8.82 17.41 -18.67
N CYS A 30 -9.15 17.61 -19.93
CA CYS A 30 -9.64 16.57 -20.83
C CYS A 30 -8.65 16.35 -21.97
N ALA A 31 -8.56 15.12 -22.45
CA ALA A 31 -7.83 14.74 -23.65
C ALA A 31 -8.69 13.78 -24.48
N GLU A 32 -8.67 13.94 -25.80
CA GLU A 32 -9.45 13.13 -26.76
C GLU A 32 -8.66 11.89 -27.24
N SER A 33 -7.42 11.70 -26.77
CA SER A 33 -6.55 10.57 -27.14
C SER A 33 -5.46 10.29 -26.11
N GLY A 34 -4.90 9.07 -26.14
CA GLY A 34 -3.75 8.71 -25.31
C GLY A 34 -2.49 9.53 -25.62
N GLU A 35 -2.27 9.88 -26.88
CA GLU A 35 -1.14 10.72 -27.32
C GLU A 35 -1.23 12.14 -26.74
N GLU A 36 -2.42 12.73 -26.74
CA GLU A 36 -2.68 14.03 -26.13
C GLU A 36 -2.48 13.96 -24.61
N ALA A 37 -3.04 12.94 -23.95
CA ALA A 37 -2.87 12.73 -22.52
C ALA A 37 -1.39 12.64 -22.11
N LEU A 38 -0.58 11.86 -22.85
CA LEU A 38 0.86 11.77 -22.60
C LEU A 38 1.59 13.08 -22.88
N SER A 39 1.09 13.90 -23.80
CA SER A 39 1.67 15.22 -24.07
C SER A 39 1.44 16.17 -22.89
N LEU A 40 0.20 16.23 -22.38
CA LEU A 40 -0.14 16.99 -21.17
C LEU A 40 0.69 16.56 -19.95
N ILE A 41 0.91 15.26 -19.79
CA ILE A 41 1.77 14.73 -18.71
C ILE A 41 3.23 15.17 -18.89
N ARG A 42 3.78 15.05 -20.10
CA ARG A 42 5.19 15.41 -20.37
C ARG A 42 5.48 16.91 -20.23
N GLU A 43 4.49 17.76 -20.45
CA GLU A 43 4.65 19.20 -20.27
C GLU A 43 4.95 19.57 -18.81
N GLY A 44 4.59 18.73 -17.84
CA GLY A 44 4.90 18.93 -16.42
C GLY A 44 4.28 20.18 -15.80
N ARG A 45 3.29 20.80 -16.47
CA ARG A 45 2.61 22.02 -15.99
C ARG A 45 1.62 21.73 -14.86
N HIS A 46 1.17 20.49 -14.74
CA HIS A 46 0.12 20.07 -13.81
C HIS A 46 0.56 18.85 -13.01
N GLN A 47 0.32 18.89 -11.70
CA GLN A 47 0.46 17.73 -10.85
C GLN A 47 -0.86 16.95 -10.83
N PHE A 48 -0.91 15.87 -11.60
CA PHE A 48 -2.10 15.04 -11.72
C PHE A 48 -2.32 14.18 -10.46
N SER A 49 -3.52 14.30 -9.88
CA SER A 49 -3.93 13.56 -8.68
C SER A 49 -4.76 12.31 -8.97
N THR A 50 -5.39 12.24 -10.15
CA THR A 50 -6.13 11.05 -10.61
C THR A 50 -6.27 11.10 -12.13
N PHE A 51 -6.15 9.93 -12.77
CA PHE A 51 -6.41 9.74 -14.19
C PHE A 51 -7.72 8.95 -14.38
N PHE A 52 -8.57 9.40 -15.29
CA PHE A 52 -9.71 8.64 -15.81
C PHE A 52 -9.42 8.29 -17.26
N LEU A 53 -9.38 7.00 -17.60
CA LEU A 53 -8.97 6.54 -18.92
C LEU A 53 -10.04 5.66 -19.52
N ASP A 54 -10.57 5.99 -20.70
CA ASP A 54 -11.35 5.03 -21.46
C ASP A 54 -10.50 3.84 -21.89
N ILE A 55 -11.07 2.64 -21.81
CA ILE A 55 -10.36 1.42 -22.22
C ILE A 55 -10.23 1.36 -23.74
N GLN A 56 -11.24 1.76 -24.51
CA GLN A 56 -11.35 1.48 -25.94
C GLN A 56 -11.20 2.75 -26.77
N MET A 57 -9.97 3.23 -26.91
CA MET A 57 -9.65 4.37 -27.77
C MET A 57 -8.93 3.94 -29.06
N PRO A 58 -9.14 4.64 -30.19
CA PRO A 58 -8.39 4.43 -31.41
C PRO A 58 -6.89 4.71 -31.24
N GLY A 59 -6.05 3.87 -31.86
CA GLY A 59 -4.59 4.02 -31.81
C GLY A 59 -4.00 3.44 -30.53
N MET A 60 -4.05 4.20 -29.43
CA MET A 60 -3.59 3.77 -28.11
C MET A 60 -4.76 3.52 -27.18
N ASP A 61 -4.90 2.29 -26.72
CA ASP A 61 -5.94 1.92 -25.76
C ASP A 61 -5.61 2.38 -24.33
N GLY A 62 -6.63 2.43 -23.46
CA GLY A 62 -6.46 2.90 -22.08
C GLY A 62 -5.54 2.03 -21.22
N ILE A 63 -5.42 0.75 -21.55
CA ILE A 63 -4.59 -0.22 -20.84
C ILE A 63 -3.11 0.05 -21.15
N GLU A 64 -2.78 0.26 -22.42
CA GLU A 64 -1.46 0.67 -22.88
C GLU A 64 -1.08 2.03 -22.30
N LEU A 65 -1.99 3.01 -22.37
CA LEU A 65 -1.79 4.33 -21.79
C LEU A 65 -1.48 4.24 -20.29
N CYS A 66 -2.24 3.44 -19.54
CA CYS A 66 -1.99 3.20 -18.12
C CYS A 66 -0.57 2.67 -17.88
N GLY A 67 -0.13 1.68 -18.65
CA GLY A 67 1.24 1.16 -18.57
C GLY A 67 2.31 2.23 -18.81
N ARG A 68 2.09 3.13 -19.78
CA ARG A 68 3.00 4.25 -20.06
C ARG A 68 3.03 5.29 -18.95
N ILE A 69 1.87 5.62 -18.37
CA ILE A 69 1.78 6.52 -17.20
C ILE A 69 2.56 5.91 -16.02
N ARG A 70 2.40 4.61 -15.77
CA ARG A 70 3.10 3.89 -14.69
C ARG A 70 4.63 3.87 -14.86
N ALA A 71 5.11 3.95 -16.11
CA ALA A 71 6.54 4.02 -16.39
C ALA A 71 7.17 5.38 -16.02
N THR A 72 6.38 6.43 -15.87
CA THR A 72 6.88 7.75 -15.43
C THR A 72 7.09 7.79 -13.92
N LEU A 73 8.23 8.32 -13.46
CA LEU A 73 8.55 8.36 -12.02
C LEU A 73 7.53 9.18 -11.22
N GLU A 74 7.10 10.31 -11.77
CA GLU A 74 6.17 11.24 -11.11
C GLU A 74 4.76 10.65 -10.93
N HIS A 75 4.28 9.86 -11.89
CA HIS A 75 2.92 9.31 -11.87
C HIS A 75 2.86 7.79 -11.70
N ARG A 76 3.97 7.17 -11.31
CA ARG A 76 4.05 5.72 -11.06
C ARG A 76 2.95 5.24 -10.13
N ASN A 77 2.61 6.04 -9.14
CA ASN A 77 1.63 5.65 -8.12
C ASN A 77 0.32 6.46 -8.20
N THR A 78 0.20 7.47 -9.07
CA THR A 78 -1.00 8.28 -9.19
C THR A 78 -2.22 7.40 -9.51
N PRO A 79 -3.34 7.52 -8.79
CA PRO A 79 -4.54 6.71 -9.04
C PRO A 79 -5.02 6.75 -10.50
N VAL A 80 -5.33 5.59 -11.07
CA VAL A 80 -5.91 5.45 -12.42
C VAL A 80 -7.24 4.71 -12.31
N ILE A 81 -8.32 5.34 -12.78
CA ILE A 81 -9.66 4.77 -12.84
C ILE A 81 -10.02 4.54 -14.30
N MET A 82 -10.23 3.28 -14.68
CA MET A 82 -10.64 2.94 -16.04
C MET A 82 -12.12 3.24 -16.26
N LEU A 83 -12.49 3.82 -17.39
CA LEU A 83 -13.87 3.95 -17.85
C LEU A 83 -14.14 2.81 -18.84
N THR A 84 -15.19 2.01 -18.61
CA THR A 84 -15.45 0.83 -19.45
C THR A 84 -16.92 0.70 -19.81
N ALA A 85 -17.21 0.43 -21.08
CA ALA A 85 -18.54 -0.02 -21.52
C ALA A 85 -18.76 -1.53 -21.29
N MET A 86 -17.69 -2.29 -21.07
CA MET A 86 -17.72 -3.74 -20.97
C MET A 86 -17.87 -4.21 -19.52
N LYS A 87 -18.78 -5.17 -19.29
CA LYS A 87 -18.94 -5.87 -18.01
C LYS A 87 -18.13 -7.17 -17.92
N ASP A 88 -17.42 -7.53 -18.98
CA ASP A 88 -16.70 -8.80 -19.06
C ASP A 88 -15.42 -8.78 -18.24
N LYS A 89 -15.36 -9.75 -17.32
CA LYS A 89 -14.33 -9.89 -16.29
C LYS A 89 -12.89 -9.93 -16.84
N ALA A 90 -12.68 -10.52 -18.02
CA ALA A 90 -11.35 -10.69 -18.61
C ALA A 90 -10.66 -9.36 -18.96
N HIS A 91 -11.42 -8.34 -19.38
CA HIS A 91 -10.85 -7.03 -19.72
C HIS A 91 -10.57 -6.19 -18.47
N VAL A 92 -11.42 -6.32 -17.44
CA VAL A 92 -11.20 -5.73 -16.13
C VAL A 92 -9.94 -6.29 -15.47
N ASP A 93 -9.75 -7.61 -15.51
CA ASP A 93 -8.56 -8.28 -14.96
C ASP A 93 -7.28 -7.83 -15.68
N ALA A 94 -7.31 -7.67 -17.01
CA ALA A 94 -6.17 -7.16 -17.79
C ALA A 94 -5.77 -5.73 -17.43
N ALA A 95 -6.75 -4.86 -17.14
CA ALA A 95 -6.50 -3.48 -16.71
C ALA A 95 -5.85 -3.43 -15.31
N PHE A 96 -6.31 -4.26 -14.37
CA PHE A 96 -5.68 -4.37 -13.04
C PHE A 96 -4.23 -4.89 -13.13
N LEU A 97 -3.96 -5.86 -14.00
CA LEU A 97 -2.60 -6.38 -14.24
C LEU A 97 -1.64 -5.32 -14.81
N ARG A 98 -2.16 -4.24 -15.39
CA ARG A 98 -1.38 -3.12 -15.94
C ARG A 98 -1.30 -1.91 -15.01
N GLY A 99 -1.82 -2.02 -13.79
CA GLY A 99 -1.67 -1.03 -12.73
C GLY A 99 -2.84 -0.05 -12.61
N ALA A 100 -4.01 -0.38 -13.16
CA ALA A 100 -5.24 0.36 -12.84
C ALA A 100 -5.55 0.25 -11.34
N THR A 101 -5.94 1.37 -10.73
CA THR A 101 -6.36 1.40 -9.32
C THR A 101 -7.79 0.91 -9.18
N ASP A 102 -8.65 1.25 -10.15
CA ASP A 102 -10.05 0.89 -10.15
C ASP A 102 -10.67 0.99 -11.54
N TYR A 103 -11.96 0.66 -11.67
CA TYR A 103 -12.74 0.85 -12.90
C TYR A 103 -14.13 1.40 -12.61
N LEU A 104 -14.75 2.08 -13.57
CA LEU A 104 -16.11 2.60 -13.52
C LEU A 104 -16.83 2.22 -14.82
N THR A 105 -18.02 1.65 -14.71
CA THR A 105 -18.81 1.25 -15.88
C THR A 105 -19.56 2.43 -16.46
N LYS A 106 -19.60 2.55 -17.78
CA LYS A 106 -20.49 3.44 -18.52
C LYS A 106 -21.91 2.81 -18.55
N PRO A 107 -23.00 3.58 -18.38
CA PRO A 107 -23.06 5.01 -18.14
C PRO A 107 -22.57 5.42 -16.74
N ILE A 108 -21.96 6.60 -16.64
CA ILE A 108 -21.31 7.10 -15.43
C ILE A 108 -22.36 7.45 -14.36
N ASP A 109 -22.38 6.69 -13.26
CA ASP A 109 -23.17 7.03 -12.09
C ASP A 109 -22.42 8.05 -11.20
N THR A 110 -23.08 9.17 -10.88
CA THR A 110 -22.46 10.28 -10.12
C THR A 110 -22.11 9.89 -8.69
N THR A 111 -22.90 9.02 -8.06
CA THR A 111 -22.67 8.57 -6.68
C THR A 111 -21.48 7.62 -6.63
N GLU A 112 -21.41 6.70 -7.60
CA GLU A 112 -20.30 5.76 -7.75
C GLU A 112 -18.99 6.48 -8.09
N LEU A 113 -19.01 7.39 -9.06
CA LEU A 113 -17.87 8.23 -9.42
C LEU A 113 -17.35 8.99 -8.19
N GLY A 114 -18.23 9.68 -7.46
CA GLY A 114 -17.85 10.41 -6.25
C GLY A 114 -17.26 9.51 -5.16
N ALA A 115 -17.76 8.27 -5.02
CA ALA A 115 -17.21 7.33 -4.05
C ALA A 115 -15.80 6.85 -4.41
N ARG A 116 -15.55 6.55 -5.68
CA ARG A 116 -14.24 6.10 -6.19
C ARG A 116 -13.22 7.24 -6.18
N LEU A 117 -13.64 8.43 -6.62
CA LEU A 117 -12.78 9.61 -6.63
C LEU A 117 -12.35 10.02 -5.22
N ARG A 118 -13.22 9.93 -4.20
CA ARG A 118 -12.81 10.13 -2.80
C ARG A 118 -11.71 9.16 -2.36
N VAL A 119 -11.77 7.89 -2.78
CA VAL A 119 -10.73 6.91 -2.45
C VAL A 119 -9.43 7.24 -3.18
N ALA A 120 -9.50 7.57 -4.47
CA ALA A 120 -8.35 7.98 -5.26
C ALA A 120 -7.63 9.20 -4.64
N GLN A 121 -8.37 10.23 -4.24
CA GLN A 121 -7.78 11.42 -3.61
C GLN A 121 -7.10 11.11 -2.26
N LEU A 122 -7.65 10.18 -1.48
CA LEU A 122 -7.00 9.74 -0.24
C LEU A 122 -5.68 9.01 -0.53
N LEU A 123 -5.67 8.11 -1.52
CA LEU A 123 -4.45 7.40 -1.95
C LEU A 123 -3.38 8.38 -2.44
N PHE A 124 -3.77 9.37 -3.23
CA PHE A 124 -2.85 10.38 -3.73
C PHE A 124 -2.29 11.27 -2.61
N ALA A 125 -3.14 11.72 -1.67
CA ALA A 125 -2.70 12.52 -0.53
C ALA A 125 -1.71 11.76 0.37
N GLU A 126 -1.94 10.46 0.57
CA GLU A 126 -1.02 9.61 1.33
C GLU A 126 0.33 9.46 0.64
N GLN A 127 0.33 9.30 -0.69
CA GLN A 127 1.58 9.27 -1.47
C GLN A 127 2.35 10.58 -1.36
N GLN A 128 1.69 11.73 -1.48
CA GLN A 128 2.35 13.03 -1.35
C GLN A 128 2.94 13.21 0.05
N ARG A 129 2.23 12.79 1.11
CA ARG A 129 2.76 12.83 2.48
C ARG A 129 3.99 11.96 2.67
N SER A 130 3.97 10.73 2.13
CA SER A 130 5.12 9.83 2.18
C SER A 130 6.32 10.41 1.43
N MET A 131 6.11 11.03 0.27
CA MET A 131 7.17 11.69 -0.51
C MET A 131 7.73 12.93 0.20
N ASP A 132 6.86 13.75 0.80
CA ASP A 132 7.26 14.94 1.55
C ASP A 132 7.99 14.59 2.85
N ALA A 133 7.60 13.51 3.54
CA ALA A 133 8.30 12.99 4.71
C ALA A 133 9.73 12.56 4.34
N THR A 134 9.87 11.71 3.31
CA THR A 134 11.17 11.26 2.80
C THR A 134 12.08 12.43 2.40
N ARG A 135 11.51 13.48 1.79
CA ARG A 135 12.25 14.68 1.37
C ARG A 135 12.69 15.55 2.55
N ARG A 136 11.83 15.73 3.55
CA ARG A 136 12.17 16.48 4.77
C ARG A 136 13.22 15.74 5.58
N GLU A 137 13.11 14.43 5.65
CA GLU A 137 14.05 13.58 6.37
C GLU A 137 15.44 13.58 5.72
N GLN A 138 15.57 13.52 4.39
CA GLN A 138 16.87 13.71 3.73
C GLN A 138 17.53 15.04 4.09
N ILE A 139 16.73 16.11 4.23
CA ILE A 139 17.23 17.43 4.63
C ILE A 139 17.62 17.45 6.12
N LEU A 140 16.90 16.72 6.98
CA LEU A 140 17.17 16.63 8.41
C LEU A 140 18.34 15.68 8.74
N ARG A 141 18.47 14.53 8.08
CA ARG A 141 19.60 13.59 8.21
C ARG A 141 20.94 14.24 7.87
N LEU A 142 20.97 15.14 6.89
CA LEU A 142 22.16 15.94 6.58
C LEU A 142 22.54 16.94 7.70
N GLY A 143 21.63 17.21 8.65
CA GLY A 143 21.82 18.18 9.74
C GLY A 143 21.81 17.64 11.17
N MET A 144 21.46 16.36 11.43
CA MET A 144 21.08 15.87 12.77
C MET A 144 21.98 14.81 13.43
N ASN A 145 23.14 14.45 12.88
CA ASN A 145 24.00 13.39 13.43
C ASN A 145 24.64 13.66 14.82
N SER A 146 24.18 14.62 15.63
CA SER A 146 24.83 14.94 16.93
C SER A 146 23.93 15.31 18.12
N ILE A 147 22.59 15.40 17.96
CA ILE A 147 21.71 15.90 19.04
C ILE A 147 20.62 14.87 19.44
N ALA A 148 20.23 13.93 18.56
CA ALA A 148 19.09 13.04 18.77
C ALA A 148 19.32 11.91 19.80
N ASP A 149 20.56 11.43 19.96
CA ASP A 149 20.91 10.31 20.86
C ASP A 149 20.55 10.57 22.33
N ALA A 150 20.43 11.83 22.74
CA ALA A 150 20.23 12.22 24.14
C ALA A 150 18.77 12.24 24.61
N GLU A 151 17.78 12.25 23.71
CA GLU A 151 16.36 12.48 24.06
C GLU A 151 15.41 11.30 23.78
N MET A 152 15.82 10.28 23.03
CA MET A 152 14.93 9.17 22.67
C MET A 152 14.76 8.15 23.82
N ARG A 153 13.57 8.11 24.44
CA ARG A 153 13.19 7.14 25.48
C ARG A 153 11.82 6.53 25.16
N PHE A 154 11.76 5.21 25.12
CA PHE A 154 10.53 4.42 24.98
C PHE A 154 10.76 3.01 25.56
N ASP A 155 9.69 2.33 25.93
CA ASP A 155 9.70 0.94 26.36
C ASP A 155 9.43 0.00 25.17
N LEU A 156 9.84 -1.26 25.28
CA LEU A 156 9.63 -2.26 24.22
C LEU A 156 8.16 -2.41 23.81
N ALA A 157 7.24 -2.29 24.76
CA ALA A 157 5.81 -2.43 24.54
C ALA A 157 5.16 -1.19 23.89
N ASP A 158 5.89 -0.08 23.79
CA ASP A 158 5.33 1.15 23.25
C ASP A 158 5.12 1.01 21.74
N PRO A 159 3.93 1.38 21.21
CA PRO A 159 3.71 1.49 19.78
C PRO A 159 4.36 2.78 19.28
N ILE A 160 5.68 2.73 19.07
CA ILE A 160 6.43 3.87 18.57
C ILE A 160 6.11 4.11 17.10
N ALA A 161 6.02 5.39 16.73
CA ALA A 161 5.88 5.77 15.34
C ALA A 161 7.21 5.51 14.61
N ILE A 162 7.14 4.78 13.52
CA ILE A 162 8.25 4.61 12.58
C ILE A 162 8.00 5.60 11.45
N TYR A 163 8.90 6.56 11.35
CA TYR A 163 8.89 7.53 10.28
C TYR A 163 9.69 6.95 9.11
N ASP A 164 9.50 7.52 7.91
CA ASP A 164 10.43 7.31 6.79
C ASP A 164 10.38 5.96 6.05
N VAL A 165 9.45 5.09 6.42
CA VAL A 165 9.08 3.93 5.58
C VAL A 165 7.72 4.17 4.93
N PRO A 166 7.61 4.07 3.59
CA PRO A 166 6.35 4.31 2.90
C PRO A 166 5.23 3.41 3.42
N ARG A 167 4.08 4.02 3.69
CA ARG A 167 2.87 3.33 4.16
C ARG A 167 3.01 2.63 5.50
N VAL A 168 4.01 2.99 6.28
CA VAL A 168 4.02 2.70 7.71
C VAL A 168 3.32 3.85 8.42
N ILE A 169 2.32 3.54 9.23
CA ILE A 169 1.58 4.50 10.03
C ILE A 169 1.55 4.04 11.50
N GLY A 170 1.39 4.98 12.42
CA GLY A 170 1.24 4.66 13.83
C GLY A 170 -0.02 3.82 14.09
N SER A 171 0.00 3.06 15.19
CA SER A 171 -1.07 2.12 15.54
C SER A 171 -2.41 2.84 15.74
N LEU A 172 -2.38 4.02 16.36
CA LEU A 172 -3.56 4.84 16.58
C LEU A 172 -4.13 5.39 15.27
N GLU A 173 -3.27 5.80 14.33
CA GLU A 173 -3.66 6.23 12.99
C GLU A 173 -4.31 5.08 12.20
N LEU A 174 -3.75 3.87 12.32
CA LEU A 174 -4.31 2.67 11.70
C LEU A 174 -5.71 2.36 12.22
N GLU A 175 -5.90 2.41 13.54
CA GLU A 175 -7.21 2.23 14.16
C GLU A 175 -8.20 3.30 13.67
N ASN A 176 -7.80 4.57 13.71
CA ASN A 176 -8.62 5.68 13.23
C ASN A 176 -9.01 5.53 11.75
N TYR A 177 -8.08 5.08 10.91
CA TYR A 177 -8.32 4.77 9.50
C TYR A 177 -9.41 3.70 9.36
N LEU A 178 -9.24 2.56 10.04
CA LEU A 178 -10.20 1.45 10.00
C LEU A 178 -11.57 1.84 10.55
N HIS A 179 -11.65 2.68 11.59
CA HIS A 179 -12.92 3.14 12.16
C HIS A 179 -13.69 4.09 11.24
N ARG A 180 -13.00 4.86 10.38
CA ARG A 180 -13.63 5.75 9.40
C ARG A 180 -14.19 5.01 8.17
N LEU A 181 -13.77 3.77 7.94
CA LEU A 181 -14.25 2.95 6.85
C LEU A 181 -15.65 2.36 7.15
N SER A 182 -16.52 2.34 6.14
CA SER A 182 -17.80 1.63 6.23
C SER A 182 -17.57 0.13 6.43
N ARG A 183 -18.57 -0.60 6.96
CA ARG A 183 -18.48 -2.05 7.16
C ARG A 183 -18.10 -2.82 5.88
N ILE A 184 -18.64 -2.39 4.73
CA ILE A 184 -18.33 -2.97 3.42
C ILE A 184 -16.88 -2.69 3.03
N LYS A 185 -16.40 -1.46 3.20
CA LYS A 185 -15.00 -1.10 2.90
C LYS A 185 -14.01 -1.84 3.79
N ARG A 186 -14.29 -1.97 5.09
CA ARG A 186 -13.46 -2.77 5.99
C ARG A 186 -13.40 -4.25 5.58
N PHE A 187 -14.49 -4.81 5.06
CA PHE A 187 -14.54 -6.22 4.62
C PHE A 187 -13.58 -6.50 3.45
N MET A 188 -13.24 -5.49 2.66
CA MET A 188 -12.29 -5.59 1.55
C MET A 188 -10.83 -5.71 2.00
N PHE A 189 -10.54 -5.60 3.30
CA PHE A 189 -9.20 -5.78 3.84
C PHE A 189 -9.03 -7.14 4.53
N GLY A 190 -7.81 -7.66 4.45
CA GLY A 190 -7.23 -8.64 5.35
C GLY A 190 -6.07 -8.04 6.13
N ALA A 191 -5.53 -8.81 7.07
CA ALA A 191 -4.38 -8.44 7.88
C ALA A 191 -3.40 -9.61 8.00
N ILE A 192 -2.12 -9.31 7.92
CA ILE A 192 -1.01 -10.26 8.12
C ILE A 192 -0.10 -9.71 9.22
N GLY A 193 0.28 -10.56 10.18
CA GLY A 193 1.14 -10.20 11.30
C GLY A 193 2.60 -10.52 11.01
N PHE A 194 3.52 -9.77 11.62
CA PHE A 194 4.95 -10.04 11.63
C PHE A 194 5.47 -9.91 13.05
N ARG A 195 6.48 -10.69 13.43
CA ARG A 195 7.17 -10.53 14.71
C ARG A 195 8.67 -10.78 14.59
N ILE A 196 9.46 -9.86 15.15
CA ILE A 196 10.90 -10.03 15.34
C ILE A 196 11.14 -11.19 16.32
N ASP A 197 12.09 -12.07 16.02
CA ASP A 197 12.47 -13.15 16.95
C ASP A 197 13.23 -12.57 18.15
N LYS A 198 12.78 -12.88 19.37
CA LYS A 198 13.37 -12.45 20.65
C LYS A 198 13.60 -10.93 20.77
N PRO A 199 12.55 -10.10 20.61
CA PRO A 199 12.68 -8.65 20.61
C PRO A 199 13.17 -8.09 21.95
N GLU A 200 12.96 -8.80 23.06
CA GLU A 200 13.44 -8.40 24.39
C GLU A 200 14.96 -8.48 24.50
N SER A 201 15.53 -9.55 23.93
CA SER A 201 16.98 -9.73 23.87
C SER A 201 17.61 -8.65 23.01
N LEU A 202 16.98 -8.36 21.86
CA LEU A 202 17.41 -7.30 20.96
C LEU A 202 17.39 -5.93 21.64
N PHE A 203 16.26 -5.56 22.24
CA PHE A 203 16.08 -4.27 22.91
C PHE A 203 17.08 -4.04 24.06
N THR A 204 17.47 -5.11 24.76
CA THR A 204 18.45 -5.04 25.86
C THR A 204 19.89 -4.85 25.35
N LEU A 205 20.18 -5.31 24.12
CA LEU A 205 21.51 -5.28 23.53
C LEU A 205 21.79 -4.00 22.73
N THR A 206 20.78 -3.17 22.48
CA THR A 206 20.86 -1.97 21.64
C THR A 206 20.44 -0.72 22.42
N THR A 207 20.96 0.43 22.02
CA THR A 207 20.41 1.72 22.47
C THR A 207 19.00 1.93 21.90
N PRO A 208 18.16 2.82 22.49
CA PRO A 208 16.84 3.14 21.94
C PRO A 208 16.89 3.62 20.48
N LEU A 209 17.93 4.38 20.10
CA LEU A 209 18.12 4.84 18.73
C LEU A 209 18.45 3.67 17.79
N GLU A 210 19.39 2.81 18.17
CA GLU A 210 19.74 1.60 17.40
C GLU A 210 18.53 0.68 17.24
N PHE A 211 17.76 0.47 18.31
CA PHE A 211 16.55 -0.33 18.26
C PHE A 211 15.50 0.27 17.32
N HIS A 212 15.32 1.60 17.37
CA HIS A 212 14.44 2.29 16.44
C HIS A 212 14.91 2.17 14.99
N GLY A 213 16.22 2.24 14.74
CA GLY A 213 16.82 1.96 13.43
C GLY A 213 16.48 0.55 12.94
N ILE A 214 16.65 -0.47 13.79
CA ILE A 214 16.30 -1.85 13.43
C ILE A 214 14.81 -2.01 13.14
N LEU A 215 13.93 -1.39 13.93
CA LEU A 215 12.49 -1.39 13.65
C LEU A 215 12.18 -0.75 12.29
N THR A 216 12.91 0.31 11.93
CA THR A 216 12.81 1.00 10.63
C THR A 216 13.24 0.06 9.50
N ASP A 217 14.38 -0.61 9.63
CA ASP A 217 14.87 -1.58 8.63
C ASP A 217 13.90 -2.75 8.45
N VAL A 218 13.31 -3.25 9.54
CA VAL A 218 12.27 -4.29 9.48
C VAL A 218 11.04 -3.79 8.74
N ALA A 219 10.57 -2.59 9.07
CA ALA A 219 9.41 -2.01 8.41
C ALA A 219 9.67 -1.80 6.91
N GLU A 220 10.87 -1.34 6.53
CA GLU A 220 11.29 -1.17 5.14
C GLU A 220 11.36 -2.52 4.41
N ALA A 221 11.91 -3.55 5.05
CA ALA A 221 11.98 -4.88 4.48
C ALA A 221 10.58 -5.47 4.25
N ILE A 222 9.64 -5.27 5.19
CA ILE A 222 8.23 -5.67 5.03
C ILE A 222 7.61 -4.89 3.86
N PHE A 223 7.81 -3.57 3.82
CA PHE A 223 7.26 -2.72 2.75
C PHE A 223 7.76 -3.15 1.37
N GLU A 224 9.06 -3.33 1.18
CA GLU A 224 9.63 -3.72 -0.11
C GLU A 224 9.21 -5.14 -0.52
N THR A 225 9.04 -6.06 0.44
CA THR A 225 8.52 -7.42 0.16
C THR A 225 7.06 -7.38 -0.30
N LEU A 226 6.26 -6.46 0.25
CA LEU A 226 4.83 -6.35 -0.04
C LEU A 226 4.47 -5.21 -0.98
N ARG A 227 5.47 -4.59 -1.61
CA ARG A 227 5.33 -3.35 -2.37
C ARG A 227 4.27 -3.40 -3.47
N SER A 228 4.09 -4.55 -4.10
CA SER A 228 3.11 -4.77 -5.17
C SER A 228 1.65 -4.85 -4.69
N PHE A 229 1.41 -4.92 -3.38
CA PHE A 229 0.11 -5.30 -2.81
C PHE A 229 -0.65 -4.17 -2.11
N ASP A 230 -0.18 -2.94 -2.28
CA ASP A 230 -0.86 -1.75 -1.75
C ASP A 230 -1.07 -1.76 -0.23
N VAL A 231 -0.06 -2.19 0.53
CA VAL A 231 -0.20 -2.44 1.97
C VAL A 231 -0.09 -1.19 2.83
N ILE A 232 -0.76 -1.21 3.99
CA ILE A 232 -0.54 -0.26 5.09
C ILE A 232 0.04 -1.04 6.26
N ILE A 233 1.20 -0.64 6.77
CA ILE A 233 1.94 -1.32 7.83
C ILE A 233 1.86 -0.50 9.11
N SER A 234 1.87 -1.15 10.27
CA SER A 234 1.96 -0.47 11.56
C SER A 234 2.72 -1.32 12.56
N TYR A 235 3.57 -0.66 13.35
CA TYR A 235 4.23 -1.25 14.51
C TYR A 235 3.33 -1.13 15.74
N LEU A 236 3.19 -2.23 16.48
CA LEU A 236 2.24 -2.34 17.59
C LEU A 236 2.91 -2.44 18.96
N GLY A 237 4.24 -2.41 19.02
CA GLY A 237 5.02 -2.73 20.22
C GLY A 237 5.51 -4.17 20.22
N ASN A 238 6.41 -4.51 21.14
CA ASN A 238 6.93 -5.86 21.37
C ASN A 238 7.51 -6.55 20.12
N GLY A 239 8.12 -5.79 19.21
CA GLY A 239 8.65 -6.33 17.96
C GLY A 239 7.58 -6.79 16.96
N GLU A 240 6.31 -6.42 17.18
CA GLU A 240 5.18 -6.84 16.35
C GLU A 240 4.77 -5.79 15.33
N PHE A 241 4.51 -6.25 14.11
CA PHE A 241 3.94 -5.43 13.05
C PHE A 241 2.67 -6.09 12.52
N VAL A 242 1.78 -5.25 11.98
CA VAL A 242 0.65 -5.70 11.17
C VAL A 242 0.67 -4.98 9.83
N ALA A 243 0.39 -5.70 8.75
CA ALA A 243 0.10 -5.10 7.46
C ALA A 243 -1.36 -5.36 7.09
N LEU A 244 -2.07 -4.31 6.68
CA LEU A 244 -3.36 -4.38 6.01
C LEU A 244 -3.17 -4.52 4.51
N LEU A 245 -3.99 -5.36 3.91
CA LEU A 245 -3.88 -5.72 2.50
C LEU A 245 -5.26 -5.97 1.87
N PRO A 246 -5.41 -5.85 0.55
CA PRO A 246 -6.63 -6.25 -0.14
C PRO A 246 -6.98 -7.74 0.10
N ARG A 247 -8.25 -8.02 0.39
CA ARG A 247 -8.79 -9.35 0.77
C ARG A 247 -8.55 -10.45 -0.28
N ALA A 248 -8.47 -10.09 -1.56
CA ALA A 248 -8.42 -11.04 -2.67
C ALA A 248 -7.06 -11.73 -2.84
N LEU A 249 -6.04 -11.24 -2.15
CA LEU A 249 -4.67 -11.70 -2.31
C LEU A 249 -4.42 -13.01 -1.56
N HIS A 250 -3.69 -13.92 -2.21
CA HIS A 250 -3.13 -15.12 -1.60
C HIS A 250 -1.61 -14.94 -1.52
N PHE A 251 -1.06 -15.31 -0.38
CA PHE A 251 0.38 -15.21 -0.13
C PHE A 251 0.93 -16.57 0.20
N ASP A 252 2.10 -16.85 -0.36
CA ASP A 252 2.98 -17.88 0.15
C ASP A 252 3.78 -17.28 1.31
N VAL A 253 3.45 -17.70 2.53
CA VAL A 253 4.05 -17.14 3.73
C VAL A 253 5.52 -17.54 3.86
N GLU A 254 5.90 -18.72 3.38
CA GLU A 254 7.29 -19.18 3.39
C GLU A 254 8.13 -18.34 2.43
N GLN A 255 7.56 -17.98 1.27
CA GLN A 255 8.23 -17.08 0.33
C GLN A 255 8.42 -15.68 0.91
N ILE A 256 7.40 -15.12 1.59
CA ILE A 256 7.55 -13.81 2.27
C ILE A 256 8.65 -13.86 3.32
N GLU A 257 8.69 -14.91 4.14
CA GLU A 257 9.75 -15.07 5.16
C GLU A 257 11.14 -15.14 4.54
N LEU A 258 11.27 -15.87 3.43
CA LEU A 258 12.53 -15.97 2.70
C LEU A 258 12.96 -14.61 2.11
N ASP A 259 12.05 -13.92 1.43
CA ASP A 259 12.30 -12.61 0.82
C ASP A 259 12.68 -11.57 1.87
N LEU A 260 11.97 -11.59 3.01
CA LEU A 260 12.24 -10.72 4.15
C LEU A 260 13.63 -11.00 4.76
N ALA A 261 13.98 -12.27 4.95
CA ALA A 261 15.29 -12.66 5.45
C ALA A 261 16.43 -12.27 4.50
N MET A 262 16.22 -12.35 3.18
CA MET A 262 17.20 -11.88 2.20
C MET A 262 17.39 -10.36 2.28
N LYS A 263 16.29 -9.59 2.30
CA LYS A 263 16.35 -8.12 2.41
C LYS A 263 17.02 -7.64 3.69
N LEU A 264 16.68 -8.23 4.83
CA LEU A 264 17.29 -7.87 6.11
C LEU A 264 18.80 -8.16 6.15
N ARG A 265 19.27 -9.19 5.43
CA ARG A 265 20.71 -9.42 5.27
C ARG A 265 21.38 -8.40 4.35
N GLU A 266 20.70 -7.99 3.27
CA GLU A 266 21.19 -6.98 2.32
C GLU A 266 21.32 -5.59 2.95
N PHE A 267 20.39 -5.22 3.84
CA PHE A 267 20.44 -3.94 4.57
C PHE A 267 21.64 -3.83 5.49
N GLY A 268 22.29 -4.95 5.83
CA GLY A 268 23.58 -4.94 6.51
C GLY A 268 23.49 -4.18 7.83
N LEU A 269 22.83 -4.77 8.84
CA LEU A 269 22.90 -4.32 10.23
C LEU A 269 24.36 -4.41 10.72
N VAL A 270 25.16 -3.41 10.36
CA VAL A 270 26.57 -3.29 10.72
C VAL A 270 26.77 -1.86 11.19
N GLU A 271 26.86 -1.67 12.50
CA GLU A 271 27.54 -0.50 13.06
C GLU A 271 28.23 -0.88 14.38
N GLY A 272 29.55 -0.65 14.43
CA GLY A 272 30.40 -0.85 15.61
C GLY A 272 31.15 -2.19 15.69
N ASP A 273 32.03 -2.31 16.69
CA ASP A 273 32.89 -3.49 17.02
C ASP A 273 32.09 -4.77 17.43
N THR A 274 30.84 -4.90 17.02
CA THR A 274 29.91 -5.96 17.45
C THR A 274 29.54 -6.91 16.31
N VAL A 275 29.35 -8.17 16.68
CA VAL A 275 29.09 -9.32 15.79
C VAL A 275 27.81 -9.08 14.96
N PRO A 276 27.76 -9.49 13.66
CA PRO A 276 26.55 -9.38 12.85
C PRO A 276 25.37 -10.04 13.56
N MET A 277 24.33 -9.27 13.88
CA MET A 277 23.17 -9.84 14.52
C MET A 277 22.27 -10.51 13.48
N GLU A 278 22.06 -11.81 13.61
CA GLU A 278 21.17 -12.55 12.71
C GLU A 278 19.71 -12.24 13.06
N LEU A 279 19.18 -11.15 12.51
CA LEU A 279 17.79 -10.75 12.69
C LEU A 279 16.86 -11.68 11.91
N ARG A 280 15.82 -12.20 12.58
CA ARG A 280 14.77 -13.02 11.96
C ARG A 280 13.41 -12.43 12.27
N VAL A 281 12.53 -12.50 11.29
CA VAL A 281 11.14 -12.06 11.42
C VAL A 281 10.22 -13.20 11.00
N LYS A 282 9.30 -13.58 11.89
CA LYS A 282 8.25 -14.57 11.62
C LYS A 282 7.04 -13.88 11.02
N VAL A 283 6.31 -14.58 10.17
CA VAL A 283 5.13 -14.05 9.47
C VAL A 283 3.89 -14.87 9.83
N GLY A 284 2.74 -14.24 9.98
CA GLY A 284 1.46 -14.91 10.22
C GLY A 284 0.79 -15.34 8.91
N THR A 285 -0.17 -16.25 8.99
CA THR A 285 -1.07 -16.48 7.85
C THR A 285 -2.03 -15.28 7.68
N PRO A 286 -2.32 -14.83 6.44
CA PRO A 286 -3.24 -13.74 6.21
C PRO A 286 -4.64 -14.04 6.77
N THR A 287 -5.12 -13.15 7.63
CA THR A 287 -6.46 -13.23 8.20
C THR A 287 -7.41 -12.31 7.44
N LYS A 288 -8.62 -12.80 7.19
CA LYS A 288 -9.67 -12.04 6.49
C LYS A 288 -10.65 -11.46 7.50
N MET A 289 -11.09 -10.23 7.28
CA MET A 289 -12.12 -9.65 8.14
C MET A 289 -13.45 -10.40 7.98
N SER A 290 -14.13 -10.67 9.09
CA SER A 290 -15.46 -11.31 9.06
C SER A 290 -16.52 -10.29 8.68
N MET A 291 -17.52 -10.73 7.91
CA MET A 291 -18.69 -9.89 7.59
C MET A 291 -19.52 -9.58 8.85
N PHE A 292 -19.44 -10.43 9.88
CA PHE A 292 -20.23 -10.31 11.11
C PHE A 292 -19.44 -9.72 12.29
N LYS A 293 -18.11 -9.85 12.29
CA LYS A 293 -17.20 -9.23 13.27
C LYS A 293 -16.28 -8.25 12.54
N THR A 294 -16.68 -6.98 12.51
CA THR A 294 -16.01 -5.89 11.79
C THR A 294 -15.16 -5.01 12.69
N ASP A 295 -14.79 -5.51 13.86
CA ASP A 295 -13.95 -4.80 14.82
C ASP A 295 -12.47 -4.86 14.37
N PRO A 296 -11.83 -3.71 14.09
CA PRO A 296 -10.43 -3.62 13.70
C PRO A 296 -9.48 -4.33 14.67
N GLN A 297 -9.69 -4.14 15.97
CA GLN A 297 -8.82 -4.70 17.01
C GLN A 297 -8.87 -6.22 17.00
N HIS A 298 -10.06 -6.79 16.83
CA HIS A 298 -10.22 -8.24 16.70
C HIS A 298 -9.49 -8.82 15.47
N MET A 299 -9.45 -8.10 14.35
CA MET A 299 -8.71 -8.55 13.16
C MET A 299 -7.21 -8.51 13.39
N ILE A 300 -6.69 -7.41 13.93
CA ILE A 300 -5.27 -7.24 14.25
C ILE A 300 -4.81 -8.32 15.22
N ALA A 301 -5.54 -8.52 16.32
CA ALA A 301 -5.22 -9.56 17.31
C ALA A 301 -5.20 -10.97 16.69
N ARG A 302 -6.12 -11.27 15.75
CA ARG A 302 -6.10 -12.54 15.04
C ARG A 302 -4.90 -12.68 14.11
N ALA A 303 -4.50 -11.62 13.41
CA ALA A 303 -3.33 -11.63 12.53
C ALA A 303 -2.05 -11.90 13.33
N LEU A 304 -1.89 -11.27 14.49
CA LEU A 304 -0.76 -11.49 15.39
C LEU A 304 -0.76 -12.92 15.96
N ALA A 305 -1.91 -13.44 16.37
CA ALA A 305 -2.03 -14.81 16.86
C ALA A 305 -1.66 -15.87 15.80
N GLN A 306 -1.73 -15.54 14.50
CA GLN A 306 -1.26 -16.44 13.44
C GLN A 306 0.26 -16.52 13.32
N VAL A 307 1.01 -15.57 13.88
CA VAL A 307 2.49 -15.61 13.87
C VAL A 307 3.00 -16.72 14.78
N ASP A 308 2.30 -16.98 15.89
CA ASP A 308 2.64 -18.04 16.86
C ASP A 308 2.02 -19.39 16.57
N ALA A 309 1.09 -19.47 15.62
CA ALA A 309 0.43 -20.73 15.30
C ALA A 309 1.43 -21.69 14.64
N ASP A 310 1.79 -22.76 15.35
CA ASP A 310 2.64 -23.84 14.83
C ASP A 310 2.11 -24.35 13.48
N ARG A 311 2.83 -24.05 12.40
CA ARG A 311 2.47 -24.47 11.02
C ARG A 311 2.62 -25.98 10.79
N THR A 312 3.19 -26.72 11.74
CA THR A 312 3.46 -28.17 11.67
C THR A 312 2.22 -29.06 11.65
N SER A 313 1.00 -28.52 11.83
CA SER A 313 -0.24 -29.33 11.83
C SER A 313 -0.98 -29.41 10.47
N GLY A 314 -0.49 -28.76 9.40
CA GLY A 314 -1.19 -28.70 8.10
C GLY A 314 -0.85 -29.78 7.07
N SER A 315 0.25 -30.52 7.23
CA SER A 315 0.79 -31.42 6.18
C SER A 315 0.34 -32.90 6.30
N LYS A 316 -0.70 -33.22 7.07
CA LYS A 316 -1.24 -34.59 7.15
C LYS A 316 -2.67 -34.68 6.62
N PHE A 317 -2.94 -34.30 5.37
CA PHE A 317 -4.17 -34.76 4.67
C PHE A 317 -4.11 -34.59 3.14
N LYS A 318 -3.06 -35.11 2.48
CA LYS A 318 -3.11 -35.44 1.05
C LYS A 318 -2.23 -36.65 0.73
N SER A 319 -2.59 -37.81 1.27
CA SER A 319 -2.08 -39.10 0.79
C SER A 319 -3.12 -40.19 1.00
N THR A 320 -4.30 -40.03 0.41
CA THR A 320 -5.20 -41.16 0.15
C THR A 320 -6.07 -40.84 -1.06
N PHE A 321 -5.51 -41.02 -2.25
CA PHE A 321 -6.25 -41.68 -3.32
C PHE A 321 -5.34 -42.77 -3.87
N LEU A 322 -5.71 -43.99 -3.47
CA LEU A 322 -5.12 -45.24 -3.88
C LEU A 322 -5.25 -45.41 -5.39
N VAL A 323 -4.16 -45.89 -5.97
CA VAL A 323 -4.17 -46.82 -7.10
C VAL A 323 -4.95 -48.07 -6.68
N ALA A 324 -6.00 -48.41 -7.43
CA ALA A 324 -6.38 -49.75 -7.85
C ALA A 324 -7.52 -49.65 -8.88
#